data_AF-A0A9P2ZYX6-F1
#
_entry.id   AF-A0A9P2ZYX6-F1
#
_cell.length_a   1.000
_cell.length_b   1.000
_cell.length_c   1.000
_cell.angle_alpha   90.00
_cell.angle_beta   90.00
_cell.angle_gamma   90.00
#
_symmetry.space_group_name_H-M   'P 1'
#
loop_
_entity.id
_entity.type
_entity.pdbx_description
1 polymer ?
#
loop_
_entity_poly.entity_id
_entity_poly.type
_entity_poly.pdbx_seq_one_letter_code
_entity_poly.pdbx_strand_id
1 'polypeptide(L)'
;MPPRPPSSSPNASLKPTSSSPSSPSHSHVRLAGPSPASASLNHTLVGPALPPAPALSPSSSPSPHSSPEQEQDRAEALLDMAIALVDSALDILYRHIRTDAQLRQDSVLLPGGSVGKHLRHVSGAGTHLGGNVHEPREGNGGRHWVEFETKIEPEVLDTEATLDPSTSTATNSRLQVIETYHAFLLPLQPSSPTSPPGPLEINYDAILPSTRHPIARSLPVCTEAMTTIRDDLRKWGERAGNAGETGTGTGTGTGTNGGLAGELKREVGLVAITPTRQEMKSTIGRELWFCSLHAIHHFSMLRTIAVHELGIDLPVEFGTAPSTLLYRERNKASTAGGKGSKTQAPTIRSKL
;
A
#
# COMPACT_ATOMS: atom_id res chain seq x y z
N MET A 1 -59.52 26.52 -31.17
CA MET A 1 -60.67 25.60 -31.32
C MET A 1 -61.00 25.53 -32.80
N PRO A 2 -61.26 24.35 -33.41
CA PRO A 2 -62.15 23.28 -32.92
C PRO A 2 -61.50 21.85 -33.04
N PRO A 3 -62.21 20.69 -33.13
CA PRO A 3 -62.15 19.63 -32.11
C PRO A 3 -61.72 18.21 -32.61
N ARG A 4 -61.59 17.31 -31.62
CA ARG A 4 -61.40 15.82 -31.64
C ARG A 4 -62.33 15.06 -32.60
N PRO A 5 -62.01 13.80 -33.02
CA PRO A 5 -62.47 12.61 -32.25
C PRO A 5 -61.54 11.35 -32.31
N PRO A 6 -61.91 10.23 -31.62
CA PRO A 6 -61.00 9.18 -31.11
C PRO A 6 -61.18 7.78 -31.74
N SER A 7 -60.27 6.85 -31.45
CA SER A 7 -60.53 5.38 -31.50
C SER A 7 -59.36 4.64 -30.81
N SER A 8 -59.53 4.08 -29.61
CA SER A 8 -59.99 2.70 -29.31
C SER A 8 -58.84 1.69 -29.13
N SER A 9 -58.67 1.22 -27.89
CA SER A 9 -57.93 0.02 -27.46
C SER A 9 -58.49 -1.26 -28.13
N PRO A 10 -57.84 -2.46 -28.07
CA PRO A 10 -57.73 -3.22 -26.81
C PRO A 10 -56.51 -4.16 -26.62
N ASN A 11 -56.31 -4.51 -25.35
CA ASN A 11 -55.76 -5.73 -24.73
C ASN A 11 -55.15 -6.83 -25.62
N ALA A 12 -53.96 -7.28 -25.22
CA ALA A 12 -53.60 -8.70 -25.26
C ALA A 12 -52.83 -9.08 -23.98
N SER A 13 -53.49 -9.90 -23.17
CA SER A 13 -53.00 -10.57 -21.98
C SER A 13 -52.31 -11.86 -22.41
N LEU A 14 -51.06 -12.10 -22.00
CA LEU A 14 -50.42 -13.42 -22.12
C LEU A 14 -49.70 -13.78 -20.81
N LYS A 15 -50.22 -14.83 -20.17
CA LYS A 15 -49.59 -15.62 -19.11
C LYS A 15 -48.28 -16.25 -19.62
N PRO A 16 -47.27 -16.41 -18.76
CA PRO A 16 -46.32 -17.51 -18.87
C PRO A 16 -46.60 -18.58 -17.81
N THR A 17 -46.65 -19.81 -18.32
CA THR A 17 -46.82 -21.08 -17.64
C THR A 17 -45.60 -21.45 -16.79
N SER A 18 -45.89 -22.04 -15.64
CA SER A 18 -44.98 -22.73 -14.73
C SER A 18 -44.33 -23.96 -15.36
N SER A 19 -43.02 -24.10 -15.24
CA SER A 19 -42.32 -25.37 -15.40
C SER A 19 -41.17 -25.46 -14.39
N SER A 20 -41.39 -26.25 -13.34
CA SER A 20 -40.40 -26.64 -12.34
C SER A 20 -39.45 -27.69 -12.93
N PRO A 21 -38.12 -27.58 -12.73
CA PRO A 21 -37.21 -28.70 -12.91
C PRO A 21 -36.91 -29.40 -11.59
N SER A 22 -37.00 -30.73 -11.66
CA SER A 22 -36.69 -31.76 -10.69
C SER A 22 -35.24 -31.75 -10.19
N SER A 23 -35.08 -31.86 -8.87
CA SER A 23 -33.82 -32.08 -8.16
C SER A 23 -33.20 -33.45 -8.47
N PRO A 24 -31.88 -33.55 -8.75
CA PRO A 24 -31.18 -34.83 -8.75
C PRO A 24 -30.65 -35.17 -7.35
N SER A 25 -30.96 -36.39 -6.93
CA SER A 25 -30.45 -37.09 -5.74
C SER A 25 -28.94 -37.34 -5.88
N HIS A 26 -28.14 -36.81 -4.95
CA HIS A 26 -26.71 -37.12 -4.84
C HIS A 26 -26.49 -38.23 -3.80
N SER A 27 -26.06 -39.39 -4.31
CA SER A 27 -25.58 -40.54 -3.56
C SER A 27 -24.27 -40.22 -2.83
N HIS A 28 -24.26 -40.42 -1.51
CA HIS A 28 -23.05 -40.45 -0.68
C HIS A 28 -22.21 -41.70 -1.00
N VAL A 29 -21.02 -41.50 -1.58
CA VAL A 29 -19.95 -42.50 -1.61
C VAL A 29 -18.87 -42.04 -0.63
N ARG A 30 -18.78 -42.73 0.52
CA ARG A 30 -17.65 -42.63 1.45
C ARG A 30 -16.50 -43.47 0.91
N LEU A 31 -15.43 -42.82 0.46
CA LEU A 31 -14.12 -43.45 0.24
C LEU A 31 -13.21 -43.06 1.40
N ALA A 32 -12.94 -44.03 2.27
CA ALA A 32 -11.88 -43.94 3.27
C ALA A 32 -10.53 -44.09 2.55
N GLY A 33 -9.67 -43.08 2.67
CA GLY A 33 -8.30 -43.07 2.17
C GLY A 33 -7.33 -42.74 3.31
N PRO A 34 -6.15 -43.38 3.37
CA PRO A 34 -5.28 -43.38 4.55
C PRO A 34 -4.46 -42.10 4.71
N SER A 35 -4.15 -41.83 5.99
CA SER A 35 -3.31 -40.77 6.52
C SER A 35 -1.89 -40.75 5.90
N PRO A 36 -1.35 -39.58 5.47
CA PRO A 36 0.06 -39.48 5.11
C PRO A 36 0.92 -39.26 6.36
N ALA A 37 1.86 -40.20 6.54
CA ALA A 37 2.90 -40.17 7.55
C ALA A 37 3.82 -38.94 7.40
N SER A 38 4.17 -38.33 8.53
CA SER A 38 5.18 -37.29 8.67
C SER A 38 6.56 -37.80 8.22
N ALA A 39 7.01 -37.37 7.05
CA ALA A 39 8.39 -37.55 6.61
C ALA A 39 9.25 -36.41 7.14
N SER A 40 9.96 -36.67 8.23
CA SER A 40 11.05 -35.81 8.73
C SER A 40 12.25 -35.94 7.81
N LEU A 41 12.52 -34.91 7.01
CA LEU A 41 13.71 -34.79 6.16
C LEU A 41 14.83 -34.11 6.95
N ASN A 42 15.61 -34.90 7.68
CA ASN A 42 16.92 -34.48 8.18
C ASN A 42 17.95 -34.56 7.04
N HIS A 43 18.13 -33.48 6.28
CA HIS A 43 19.25 -33.35 5.35
C HIS A 43 20.49 -32.84 6.11
N THR A 44 21.26 -33.76 6.70
CA THR A 44 22.63 -33.46 7.13
C THR A 44 23.55 -33.55 5.92
N LEU A 45 23.71 -32.42 5.22
CA LEU A 45 24.72 -32.24 4.18
C LEU A 45 26.08 -31.97 4.84
N VAL A 46 26.88 -33.03 5.02
CA VAL A 46 28.31 -32.92 5.36
C VAL A 46 29.06 -32.56 4.07
N GLY A 47 29.27 -31.26 3.84
CA GLY A 47 30.14 -30.76 2.78
C GLY A 47 31.61 -30.70 3.25
N PRO A 48 32.60 -30.86 2.35
CA PRO A 48 34.01 -30.75 2.67
C PRO A 48 34.38 -29.32 3.12
N ALA A 49 35.23 -29.24 4.13
CA ALA A 49 35.68 -28.00 4.76
C ALA A 49 36.31 -27.03 3.74
N LEU A 50 35.70 -25.85 3.59
CA LEU A 50 36.28 -24.73 2.84
C LEU A 50 37.53 -24.21 3.58
N PRO A 51 38.58 -23.78 2.84
CA PRO A 51 39.76 -23.18 3.44
C PRO A 51 39.43 -21.86 4.15
N PRO A 52 40.18 -21.50 5.22
CA PRO A 52 39.94 -20.27 5.97
C PRO A 52 40.12 -19.05 5.07
N ALA A 53 39.11 -18.17 5.07
CA ALA A 53 39.14 -16.91 4.35
C ALA A 53 40.30 -16.02 4.86
N PRO A 54 41.04 -15.33 3.98
CA PRO A 54 42.10 -14.43 4.38
C PRO A 54 41.52 -13.29 5.23
N ALA A 55 42.17 -13.01 6.36
CA ALA A 55 41.81 -11.95 7.28
C ALA A 55 41.82 -10.59 6.58
N LEU A 56 40.63 -10.06 6.27
CA LEU A 56 40.46 -8.70 5.77
C LEU A 56 40.85 -7.71 6.87
N SER A 57 41.92 -6.95 6.64
CA SER A 57 42.37 -5.90 7.54
C SER A 57 41.30 -4.80 7.65
N PRO A 58 40.95 -4.33 8.86
CA PRO A 58 40.00 -3.23 9.04
C PRO A 58 40.67 -1.89 8.72
N SER A 59 40.79 -1.58 7.43
CA SER A 59 41.10 -0.21 6.97
C SER A 59 39.81 0.57 6.79
N SER A 60 39.12 0.86 7.90
CA SER A 60 37.96 1.76 7.91
C SER A 60 38.44 3.19 8.14
N SER A 61 38.99 3.81 7.09
CA SER A 61 39.05 5.26 7.02
C SER A 61 37.61 5.79 6.99
N PRO A 62 37.24 6.78 7.83
CA PRO A 62 35.89 7.35 7.80
C PRO A 62 35.62 7.92 6.41
N SER A 63 34.61 7.38 5.74
CA SER A 63 34.19 7.83 4.42
C SER A 63 33.96 9.36 4.42
N PRO A 64 34.41 10.09 3.39
CA PRO A 64 34.21 11.52 3.31
C PRO A 64 32.72 11.84 3.40
N HIS A 65 32.37 12.79 4.28
CA HIS A 65 31.00 13.31 4.39
C HIS A 65 30.47 13.70 3.00
N SER A 66 29.28 13.21 2.66
CA SER A 66 28.60 13.58 1.42
C SER A 66 28.50 15.10 1.32
N SER A 67 28.81 15.66 0.14
CA SER A 67 28.66 17.10 -0.07
C SER A 67 27.18 17.51 0.07
N PRO A 68 26.85 18.73 0.52
CA PRO A 68 25.46 19.20 0.65
C PRO A 68 24.63 19.04 -0.63
N GLU A 69 25.23 19.24 -1.81
CA GLU A 69 24.61 19.03 -3.12
C GLU A 69 24.16 17.58 -3.30
N GLN A 70 25.04 16.61 -3.05
CA GLN A 70 24.68 15.18 -3.07
C GLN A 70 23.56 14.80 -2.09
N GLU A 71 23.48 15.47 -0.94
CA GLU A 71 22.40 15.20 0.01
C GLU A 71 21.05 15.72 -0.49
N GLN A 72 21.06 16.89 -1.14
CA GLN A 72 19.90 17.47 -1.81
C GLN A 72 19.43 16.58 -2.98
N ASP A 73 20.34 16.13 -3.84
CA ASP A 73 20.03 15.21 -4.94
C ASP A 73 19.38 13.91 -4.44
N ARG A 74 19.87 13.36 -3.31
CA ARG A 74 19.30 12.14 -2.70
C ARG A 74 17.92 12.39 -2.11
N ALA A 75 17.68 13.59 -1.57
CA ALA A 75 16.40 13.99 -1.04
C ALA A 75 15.34 14.13 -2.15
N GLU A 76 15.72 14.78 -3.26
CA GLU A 76 14.89 14.91 -4.46
C GLU A 76 14.57 13.55 -5.06
N ALA A 77 15.58 12.68 -5.25
CA ALA A 77 15.37 11.33 -5.78
C ALA A 77 14.40 10.49 -4.92
N LEU A 78 14.41 10.68 -3.59
CA LEU A 78 13.47 9.98 -2.71
C LEU A 78 12.04 10.49 -2.89
N LEU A 79 11.84 11.80 -2.96
CA LEU A 79 10.54 12.40 -3.23
C LEU A 79 10.01 12.00 -4.61
N ASP A 80 10.86 12.08 -5.65
CA ASP A 80 10.50 11.72 -7.01
C ASP A 80 10.10 10.25 -7.12
N MET A 81 10.83 9.35 -6.43
CA MET A 81 10.45 7.95 -6.35
C MET A 81 9.05 7.77 -5.73
N ALA A 82 8.76 8.46 -4.62
CA ALA A 82 7.44 8.39 -3.98
C ALA A 82 6.32 8.89 -4.91
N ILE A 83 6.54 10.01 -5.60
CA ILE A 83 5.60 10.56 -6.59
C ILE A 83 5.41 9.57 -7.75
N ALA A 84 6.49 9.04 -8.31
CA ALA A 84 6.45 8.10 -9.44
C ALA A 84 5.68 6.81 -9.09
N LEU A 85 5.77 6.33 -7.84
CA LEU A 85 4.98 5.20 -7.37
C LEU A 85 3.49 5.52 -7.40
N VAL A 86 3.07 6.67 -6.86
CA VAL A 86 1.65 7.08 -6.87
C VAL A 86 1.15 7.34 -8.30
N ASP A 87 1.96 7.99 -9.15
CA ASP A 87 1.66 8.19 -10.56
C ASP A 87 1.49 6.86 -11.31
N SER A 88 2.28 5.83 -10.99
CA SER A 88 2.12 4.50 -11.58
C SER A 88 0.81 3.83 -11.19
N ALA A 89 0.32 4.04 -9.97
CA ALA A 89 -0.99 3.55 -9.53
C ALA A 89 -2.13 4.28 -10.24
N LEU A 90 -2.01 5.61 -10.38
CA LEU A 90 -2.96 6.41 -11.15
C LEU A 90 -3.02 5.97 -12.61
N ASP A 91 -1.87 5.63 -13.22
CA ASP A 91 -1.84 5.15 -14.58
C ASP A 91 -2.68 3.88 -14.78
N ILE A 92 -2.57 2.94 -13.83
CA ILE A 92 -3.39 1.73 -13.81
C ILE A 92 -4.88 2.06 -13.64
N LEU A 93 -5.20 2.94 -12.71
CA LEU A 93 -6.58 3.36 -12.48
C LEU A 93 -7.21 4.00 -13.71
N TYR A 94 -6.46 4.81 -14.47
CA TYR A 94 -6.98 5.50 -15.67
C TYR A 94 -6.99 4.62 -16.93
N ARG A 95 -5.98 3.76 -17.11
CA ARG A 95 -5.78 3.03 -18.37
C ARG A 95 -6.26 1.59 -18.33
N HIS A 96 -6.32 0.97 -17.16
CA HIS A 96 -6.47 -0.47 -17.04
C HIS A 96 -7.68 -0.89 -16.20
N ILE A 97 -8.01 -0.17 -15.14
CA ILE A 97 -9.20 -0.42 -14.33
C ILE A 97 -10.37 0.40 -14.88
N ARG A 98 -11.45 -0.28 -15.26
CA ARG A 98 -12.61 0.33 -15.92
C ARG A 98 -13.88 0.32 -15.07
N THR A 99 -13.92 -0.53 -14.04
CA THR A 99 -15.14 -0.73 -13.24
C THR A 99 -14.82 -0.94 -11.76
N ASP A 100 -15.77 -0.55 -10.91
CA ASP A 100 -15.76 -0.85 -9.48
C ASP A 100 -15.72 -2.36 -9.18
N ALA A 101 -16.21 -3.19 -10.10
CA ALA A 101 -16.15 -4.64 -9.97
C ALA A 101 -14.71 -5.16 -9.95
N GLN A 102 -13.83 -4.62 -10.80
CA GLN A 102 -12.41 -4.99 -10.85
C GLN A 102 -11.66 -4.61 -9.57
N LEU A 103 -12.04 -3.51 -8.90
CA LEU A 103 -11.44 -3.14 -7.61
C LEU A 103 -11.86 -4.09 -6.47
N ARG A 104 -13.10 -4.56 -6.52
CA ARG A 104 -13.73 -5.36 -5.46
C ARG A 104 -13.57 -6.85 -5.63
N GLN A 105 -13.13 -7.32 -6.79
CA GLN A 105 -12.94 -8.74 -7.04
C GLN A 105 -11.93 -9.30 -6.04
N ASP A 106 -12.43 -10.16 -5.16
CA ASP A 106 -11.57 -10.87 -4.21
C ASP A 106 -10.65 -11.82 -4.97
N SER A 107 -9.40 -11.83 -4.55
CA SER A 107 -8.37 -12.63 -5.19
C SER A 107 -8.44 -14.08 -4.75
N VAL A 108 -8.33 -14.97 -5.74
CA VAL A 108 -8.22 -16.42 -5.51
C VAL A 108 -6.78 -16.81 -5.12
N LEU A 109 -5.78 -16.15 -5.70
CA LEU A 109 -4.36 -16.38 -5.43
C LEU A 109 -3.90 -15.75 -4.11
N LEU A 110 -4.53 -14.65 -3.69
CA LEU A 110 -4.24 -13.91 -2.47
C LEU A 110 -5.53 -13.76 -1.65
N PRO A 111 -5.93 -14.80 -0.89
CA PRO A 111 -7.15 -14.77 -0.09
C PRO A 111 -7.26 -13.53 0.80
N GLY A 112 -8.43 -12.89 0.78
CA GLY A 112 -8.68 -11.65 1.52
C GLY A 112 -8.18 -10.38 0.80
N GLY A 113 -7.36 -10.50 -0.25
CA GLY A 113 -6.87 -9.40 -1.08
C GLY A 113 -7.83 -9.01 -2.21
N SER A 114 -7.72 -7.77 -2.67
CA SER A 114 -8.30 -7.26 -3.92
C SER A 114 -7.47 -6.09 -4.41
N VAL A 115 -7.61 -5.69 -5.68
CA VAL A 115 -6.93 -4.51 -6.22
C VAL A 115 -7.25 -3.26 -5.38
N GLY A 116 -8.53 -3.02 -5.10
CA GLY A 116 -8.98 -1.89 -4.29
C GLY A 116 -8.48 -1.94 -2.85
N LYS A 117 -8.40 -3.13 -2.22
CA LYS A 117 -7.86 -3.28 -0.86
C LYS A 117 -6.37 -2.89 -0.82
N HIS A 118 -5.56 -3.35 -1.77
CA HIS A 118 -4.14 -2.98 -1.84
C HIS A 118 -3.92 -1.49 -2.12
N LEU A 119 -4.69 -0.89 -3.03
CA LEU A 119 -4.61 0.55 -3.28
C LEU A 119 -4.98 1.37 -2.05
N ARG A 120 -6.02 0.97 -1.31
CA ARG A 120 -6.42 1.63 -0.07
C ARG A 120 -5.30 1.66 0.97
N HIS A 121 -4.57 0.55 1.15
CA HIS A 121 -3.45 0.50 2.09
C HIS A 121 -2.36 1.53 1.77
N VAL A 122 -2.10 1.74 0.48
CA VAL A 122 -1.12 2.73 0.03
C VAL A 122 -1.66 4.15 0.17
N SER A 123 -2.90 4.39 -0.25
CA SER A 123 -3.44 5.75 -0.30
C SER A 123 -3.71 6.30 1.11
N GLY A 124 -4.47 5.56 1.89
CA GLY A 124 -5.20 6.10 3.03
C GLY A 124 -6.44 6.89 2.65
N ALA A 125 -7.27 7.17 3.65
CA ALA A 125 -8.57 7.78 3.51
C ALA A 125 -8.51 9.23 3.02
N GLY A 126 -9.09 9.50 1.85
CA GLY A 126 -9.42 10.85 1.44
C GLY A 126 -10.66 11.34 2.18
N THR A 127 -10.49 12.10 3.26
CA THR A 127 -11.55 12.97 3.78
C THR A 127 -11.31 14.41 3.36
N HIS A 128 -11.78 14.73 2.16
CA HIS A 128 -12.22 16.09 1.81
C HIS A 128 -13.58 16.08 1.10
N LEU A 129 -14.43 15.07 1.35
CA LEU A 129 -15.84 15.16 1.01
C LEU A 129 -16.58 15.87 2.15
N GLY A 130 -16.52 17.20 2.13
CA GLY A 130 -17.50 18.07 2.80
C GLY A 130 -18.89 18.03 2.14
N GLY A 131 -19.31 16.87 1.64
CA GLY A 131 -20.57 16.67 0.94
C GLY A 131 -21.28 15.43 1.48
N ASN A 132 -22.49 15.63 2.00
CA ASN A 132 -23.44 14.59 2.40
C ASN A 132 -23.59 13.52 1.30
N VAL A 133 -22.84 12.42 1.40
CA VAL A 133 -23.16 11.19 0.66
C VAL A 133 -23.98 10.32 1.61
N HIS A 134 -25.29 10.28 1.36
CA HIS A 134 -26.22 9.36 2.00
C HIS A 134 -25.80 7.92 1.64
N GLU A 135 -25.32 7.14 2.61
CA GLU A 135 -25.09 5.72 2.40
C GLU A 135 -26.44 5.00 2.19
N PRO A 136 -26.56 4.13 1.16
CA PRO A 136 -27.65 3.17 1.09
C PRO A 136 -27.45 2.11 2.18
N ARG A 137 -28.43 2.04 3.07
CA ARG A 137 -28.50 1.08 4.18
C ARG A 137 -28.70 -0.34 3.60
N GLU A 138 -27.61 -1.05 3.32
CA GLU A 138 -27.69 -2.46 2.90
C GLU A 138 -28.06 -3.36 4.08
N GLY A 139 -29.01 -4.25 3.80
CA GLY A 139 -29.68 -5.11 4.76
C GLY A 139 -28.78 -6.20 5.35
N ASN A 140 -29.11 -6.52 6.60
CA ASN A 140 -28.53 -7.56 7.45
C ASN A 140 -28.61 -8.94 6.77
N GLY A 141 -27.54 -9.34 6.08
CA GLY A 141 -27.34 -10.69 5.56
C GLY A 141 -26.05 -11.24 6.13
N GLY A 142 -26.15 -12.05 7.18
CA GLY A 142 -25.04 -12.72 7.84
C GLY A 142 -24.19 -13.49 6.83
N ARG A 143 -23.04 -12.92 6.49
CA ARG A 143 -21.93 -13.62 5.84
C ARG A 143 -20.76 -13.57 6.80
N HIS A 144 -20.33 -14.76 7.19
CA HIS A 144 -19.10 -15.02 7.92
C HIS A 144 -17.95 -14.34 7.17
N TRP A 145 -17.35 -13.32 7.76
CA TRP A 145 -16.18 -12.65 7.22
C TRP A 145 -14.97 -13.51 7.55
N VAL A 146 -14.33 -14.09 6.54
CA VAL A 146 -13.01 -14.70 6.71
C VAL A 146 -11.99 -13.58 6.55
N GLU A 147 -11.71 -12.90 7.67
CA GLU A 147 -10.44 -12.21 7.87
C GLU A 147 -9.36 -13.31 8.00
N PHE A 148 -8.24 -13.17 7.26
CA PHE A 148 -7.12 -14.08 7.44
C PHE A 148 -6.40 -13.71 8.75
N GLU A 149 -6.91 -14.30 9.82
CA GLU A 149 -6.26 -14.46 11.11
C GLU A 149 -4.95 -15.25 10.91
N THR A 150 -3.81 -14.70 11.28
CA THR A 150 -2.78 -15.55 11.89
C THR A 150 -3.32 -15.96 13.25
N LYS A 151 -4.01 -17.11 13.32
CA LYS A 151 -4.31 -17.78 14.58
C LYS A 151 -3.01 -18.13 15.27
N ILE A 152 -2.52 -17.22 16.12
CA ILE A 152 -1.66 -17.58 17.23
C ILE A 152 -2.64 -17.84 18.37
N GLU A 153 -3.10 -19.09 18.47
CA GLU A 153 -3.85 -19.54 19.65
C GLU A 153 -2.85 -19.57 20.82
N PRO A 154 -3.02 -18.76 21.88
CA PRO A 154 -2.25 -18.96 23.09
C PRO A 154 -2.73 -20.27 23.73
N GLU A 155 -1.85 -21.26 23.77
CA GLU A 155 -2.02 -22.46 24.58
C GLU A 155 -2.05 -22.03 26.06
N VAL A 156 -3.24 -21.78 26.59
CA VAL A 156 -3.45 -21.47 28.00
C VAL A 156 -3.37 -22.79 28.76
N LEU A 157 -2.31 -22.93 29.57
CA LEU A 157 -2.25 -23.91 30.65
C LEU A 157 -3.36 -23.60 31.66
N ASP A 158 -4.33 -24.49 31.77
CA ASP A 158 -5.38 -24.44 32.78
C ASP A 158 -4.78 -24.46 34.20
N THR A 159 -5.04 -23.40 34.97
CA THR A 159 -5.01 -23.47 36.43
C THR A 159 -6.29 -22.84 36.93
N GLU A 160 -7.18 -23.67 37.49
CA GLU A 160 -8.48 -23.26 38.01
C GLU A 160 -8.34 -22.23 39.14
N ALA A 161 -8.96 -21.07 38.96
CA ALA A 161 -9.37 -20.20 40.04
C ALA A 161 -10.68 -19.51 39.67
N THR A 162 -11.73 -19.85 40.40
CA THR A 162 -13.10 -19.34 40.32
C THR A 162 -13.15 -17.84 40.62
N LEU A 163 -13.38 -16.97 39.61
CA LEU A 163 -13.73 -15.56 39.81
C LEU A 163 -14.74 -15.02 38.78
N ASP A 164 -15.53 -14.06 39.26
CA ASP A 164 -16.76 -13.39 38.78
C ASP A 164 -16.98 -13.11 37.27
N PRO A 165 -18.20 -13.29 36.74
CA PRO A 165 -18.57 -12.91 35.37
C PRO A 165 -19.14 -11.48 35.34
N SER A 166 -18.32 -10.44 35.54
CA SER A 166 -18.78 -9.05 35.34
C SER A 166 -17.69 -8.06 34.97
N THR A 167 -16.93 -8.31 33.89
CA THR A 167 -16.28 -7.27 33.06
C THR A 167 -15.54 -7.92 31.90
N SER A 168 -16.27 -8.31 30.85
CA SER A 168 -15.65 -8.66 29.57
C SER A 168 -16.03 -7.61 28.53
N THR A 169 -15.36 -6.45 28.59
CA THR A 169 -15.19 -5.61 27.41
C THR A 169 -14.29 -6.36 26.44
N ALA A 170 -14.90 -7.20 25.60
CA ALA A 170 -14.22 -7.81 24.47
C ALA A 170 -13.76 -6.66 23.55
N THR A 171 -12.49 -6.28 23.66
CA THR A 171 -11.82 -5.42 22.69
C THR A 171 -11.76 -6.19 21.40
N ASN A 172 -12.76 -5.96 20.57
CA ASN A 172 -12.86 -6.49 19.22
C ASN A 172 -11.60 -6.03 18.48
N SER A 173 -10.65 -6.94 18.33
CA SER A 173 -9.31 -6.68 17.80
C SER A 173 -9.41 -6.50 16.30
N ARG A 174 -9.99 -5.36 15.88
CA ARG A 174 -10.02 -4.94 14.49
C ARG A 174 -8.57 -4.71 14.07
N LEU A 175 -8.01 -5.65 13.31
CA LEU A 175 -6.70 -5.50 12.70
C LEU A 175 -6.64 -4.16 11.96
N GLN A 176 -5.71 -3.31 12.39
CA GLN A 176 -5.61 -1.96 11.88
C GLN A 176 -4.94 -1.99 10.50
N VAL A 177 -5.71 -1.59 9.50
CA VAL A 177 -5.20 -1.27 8.16
C VAL A 177 -4.35 -0.01 8.30
N ILE A 178 -3.03 -0.16 8.09
CA ILE A 178 -2.10 0.96 7.99
C ILE A 178 -2.34 1.66 6.66
N GLU A 179 -2.57 2.96 6.73
CA GLU A 179 -2.88 3.84 5.62
C GLU A 179 -1.76 4.87 5.47
N THR A 180 -0.82 4.60 4.57
CA THR A 180 0.57 5.04 4.79
C THR A 180 0.84 6.48 4.35
N TYR A 181 0.55 6.83 3.10
CA TYR A 181 0.88 8.17 2.59
C TYR A 181 0.01 9.26 3.23
N HIS A 182 -1.29 9.01 3.41
CA HIS A 182 -2.15 9.99 4.07
C HIS A 182 -1.71 10.27 5.51
N ALA A 183 -1.43 9.24 6.31
CA ALA A 183 -0.93 9.42 7.68
C ALA A 183 0.41 10.17 7.72
N PHE A 184 1.30 9.88 6.77
CA PHE A 184 2.58 10.58 6.62
C PHE A 184 2.42 12.07 6.27
N LEU A 185 1.52 12.40 5.34
CA LEU A 185 1.34 13.77 4.84
C LEU A 185 0.56 14.67 5.79
N LEU A 186 -0.37 14.10 6.57
CA LEU A 186 -1.27 14.84 7.45
C LEU A 186 -0.55 15.84 8.39
N PRO A 187 0.50 15.44 9.17
CA PRO A 187 1.21 16.38 10.03
C PRO A 187 2.12 17.36 9.28
N LEU A 188 2.36 17.16 7.98
CA LEU A 188 3.19 18.01 7.12
C LEU A 188 2.39 19.10 6.40
N GLN A 189 1.06 19.07 6.54
CA GLN A 189 0.19 20.14 6.05
C GLN A 189 0.39 21.42 6.88
N PRO A 190 0.29 22.61 6.27
CA PRO A 190 0.40 23.86 7.00
C PRO A 190 -0.63 23.89 8.12
N SER A 191 -0.16 23.91 9.37
CA SER A 191 -1.06 24.03 10.52
C SER A 191 -1.82 25.35 10.43
N SER A 192 -3.10 25.34 10.81
CA SER A 192 -3.82 26.58 11.07
C SER A 192 -3.01 27.43 12.07
N PRO A 193 -2.91 28.76 11.91
CA PRO A 193 -2.09 29.63 12.77
C PRO A 193 -2.47 29.58 14.26
N THR A 194 -3.57 28.92 14.61
CA THR A 194 -4.12 28.83 15.97
C THR A 194 -3.62 27.62 16.76
N SER A 195 -2.95 26.64 16.13
CA SER A 195 -2.46 25.46 16.85
C SER A 195 -1.10 25.73 17.48
N PRO A 196 -0.91 25.42 18.78
CA PRO A 196 0.39 25.52 19.42
C PRO A 196 1.39 24.59 18.70
N PRO A 197 2.68 24.98 18.63
CA PRO A 197 3.72 24.16 18.01
C PRO A 197 3.95 22.90 18.85
N GLY A 198 3.20 21.85 18.54
CA GLY A 198 3.43 20.51 19.05
C GLY A 198 4.62 19.85 18.34
N PRO A 199 5.24 18.83 18.95
CA PRO A 199 6.18 17.98 18.24
C PRO A 199 5.49 17.34 17.02
N LEU A 200 6.22 17.24 15.91
CA LEU A 200 5.72 16.57 14.71
C LEU A 200 5.47 15.09 15.04
N GLU A 201 4.26 14.62 14.86
CA GLU A 201 3.87 13.23 15.13
C GLU A 201 3.14 12.65 13.92
N ILE A 202 3.58 11.47 13.45
CA ILE A 202 2.86 10.65 12.46
C ILE A 202 2.16 9.55 13.24
N ASN A 203 0.83 9.56 13.18
CA ASN A 203 -0.01 8.56 13.80
C ASN A 203 -0.67 7.71 12.71
N TYR A 204 -0.19 6.48 12.53
CA TYR A 204 -0.68 5.57 11.50
C TYR A 204 -2.09 5.01 11.80
N ASP A 205 -2.60 5.23 13.01
CA ASP A 205 -3.95 4.80 13.44
C ASP A 205 -4.97 5.93 13.50
N ALA A 206 -4.56 7.18 13.31
CA ALA A 206 -5.43 8.35 13.42
C ALA A 206 -6.58 8.36 12.40
N ILE A 207 -6.59 7.43 11.44
CA ILE A 207 -7.56 7.44 10.35
C ILE A 207 -8.83 6.67 10.72
N LEU A 208 -9.96 7.40 10.63
CA LEU A 208 -11.28 6.91 10.99
C LEU A 208 -11.69 5.67 10.17
N PRO A 209 -12.21 4.60 10.80
CA PRO A 209 -12.67 3.41 10.09
C PRO A 209 -13.75 3.65 9.02
N SER A 210 -14.55 4.71 9.16
CA SER A 210 -15.68 5.01 8.27
C SER A 210 -15.26 5.39 6.85
N THR A 211 -14.04 5.90 6.67
CA THR A 211 -13.56 6.44 5.40
C THR A 211 -12.81 5.38 4.57
N ARG A 212 -12.60 4.18 5.13
CA ARG A 212 -11.79 3.11 4.56
C ARG A 212 -12.53 2.31 3.49
N HIS A 213 -13.85 2.16 3.60
CA HIS A 213 -14.62 1.31 2.69
C HIS A 213 -14.79 1.87 1.27
N PRO A 214 -15.06 3.18 1.08
CA PRO A 214 -15.30 3.74 -0.25
C PRO A 214 -14.11 3.58 -1.21
N ILE A 215 -12.88 3.81 -0.73
CA ILE A 215 -11.66 3.76 -1.55
C ILE A 215 -11.44 2.37 -2.16
N ALA A 216 -11.66 1.32 -1.38
CA ALA A 216 -11.46 -0.04 -1.88
C ALA A 216 -12.57 -0.50 -2.84
N ARG A 217 -13.65 0.28 -2.99
CA ARG A 217 -14.88 -0.15 -3.65
C ARG A 217 -15.30 0.71 -4.83
N SER A 218 -14.88 1.97 -4.87
CA SER A 218 -15.28 2.95 -5.88
C SER A 218 -14.06 3.49 -6.63
N LEU A 219 -14.05 3.30 -7.94
CA LEU A 219 -12.99 3.75 -8.84
C LEU A 219 -12.81 5.28 -8.80
N PRO A 220 -13.88 6.10 -8.89
CA PRO A 220 -13.75 7.55 -8.73
C PRO A 220 -13.09 7.95 -7.40
N VAL A 221 -13.55 7.38 -6.28
CA VAL A 221 -13.04 7.72 -4.94
C VAL A 221 -11.59 7.27 -4.77
N CYS A 222 -11.23 6.09 -5.26
CA CYS A 222 -9.85 5.60 -5.23
C CYS A 222 -8.91 6.49 -6.05
N THR A 223 -9.36 6.91 -7.24
CA THR A 223 -8.61 7.78 -8.14
C THR A 223 -8.41 9.16 -7.53
N GLU A 224 -9.45 9.73 -6.94
CA GLU A 224 -9.39 11.02 -6.22
C GLU A 224 -8.43 10.95 -5.03
N ALA A 225 -8.48 9.88 -4.23
CA ALA A 225 -7.57 9.69 -3.10
C ALA A 225 -6.10 9.62 -3.55
N MET A 226 -5.80 8.83 -4.58
CA MET A 226 -4.43 8.74 -5.13
C MET A 226 -3.96 10.06 -5.74
N THR A 227 -4.86 10.78 -6.43
CA THR A 227 -4.58 12.11 -7.00
C THR A 227 -4.22 13.11 -5.90
N THR A 228 -5.00 13.12 -4.82
CA THR A 228 -4.77 13.99 -3.66
C THR A 228 -3.39 13.75 -3.06
N ILE A 229 -2.99 12.50 -2.89
CA ILE A 229 -1.69 12.14 -2.32
C ILE A 229 -0.54 12.61 -3.20
N ARG A 230 -0.64 12.37 -4.51
CA ARG A 230 0.36 12.86 -5.47
C ARG A 230 0.50 14.38 -5.37
N ASP A 231 -0.62 15.09 -5.38
CA ASP A 231 -0.63 16.54 -5.37
C ASP A 231 -0.08 17.09 -4.03
N ASP A 232 -0.40 16.43 -2.91
CA ASP A 232 0.11 16.81 -1.60
C ASP A 232 1.60 16.51 -1.42
N LEU A 233 2.11 15.40 -1.97
CA LEU A 233 3.56 15.13 -2.05
C LEU A 233 4.29 16.21 -2.83
N ARG A 234 3.77 16.61 -4.00
CA ARG A 234 4.36 17.69 -4.82
C ARG A 234 4.36 19.01 -4.08
N LYS A 235 3.21 19.43 -3.53
CA LYS A 235 3.10 20.67 -2.75
C LYS A 235 4.02 20.66 -1.54
N TRP A 236 4.15 19.53 -0.84
CA TRP A 236 5.06 19.42 0.29
C TRP A 236 6.52 19.54 -0.16
N GLY A 237 6.92 18.85 -1.22
CA GLY A 237 8.25 18.96 -1.82
C GLY A 237 8.63 20.38 -2.21
N GLU A 238 7.72 21.09 -2.89
CA GLU A 238 7.91 22.50 -3.28
C GLU A 238 8.09 23.40 -2.05
N ARG A 239 7.25 23.25 -1.02
CA ARG A 239 7.39 24.03 0.23
C ARG A 239 8.72 23.75 0.93
N ALA A 240 9.11 22.49 1.02
CA ALA A 240 10.34 22.07 1.66
C ALA A 240 11.59 22.57 0.90
N GLY A 241 11.54 22.58 -0.44
CA GLY A 241 12.59 23.16 -1.29
C GLY A 241 12.73 24.67 -1.09
N ASN A 242 11.62 25.41 -1.17
CA ASN A 242 11.61 26.88 -1.10
C ASN A 242 12.02 27.43 0.28
N ALA A 243 11.87 26.64 1.34
CA ALA A 243 12.33 27.02 2.68
C ALA A 243 13.86 27.22 2.77
N GLY A 244 14.63 26.63 1.84
CA GLY A 244 16.09 26.77 1.79
C GLY A 244 16.59 28.10 1.22
N GLU A 245 15.83 28.76 0.34
CA GLU A 245 16.32 29.92 -0.44
C GLU A 245 16.14 31.27 0.28
N THR A 246 15.22 31.36 1.24
CA THR A 246 14.84 32.65 1.87
C THR A 246 15.74 33.08 3.04
N GLY A 247 16.80 32.33 3.33
CA GLY A 247 17.69 32.50 4.49
C GLY A 247 18.94 33.36 4.27
N THR A 248 18.85 34.57 3.70
CA THR A 248 19.96 35.56 3.70
C THR A 248 19.94 36.51 4.91
N GLY A 249 19.22 36.18 5.98
CA GLY A 249 19.10 36.99 7.19
C GLY A 249 19.90 36.43 8.37
N THR A 250 20.88 37.19 8.85
CA THR A 250 21.65 36.96 10.09
C THR A 250 20.73 36.84 11.30
N GLY A 251 20.35 35.61 11.67
CA GLY A 251 19.52 35.34 12.85
C GLY A 251 19.81 33.97 13.42
N THR A 252 20.47 33.95 14.58
CA THR A 252 20.78 32.75 15.38
C THR A 252 19.49 32.16 15.96
N GLY A 253 18.90 31.19 15.26
CA GLY A 253 17.76 30.42 15.74
C GLY A 253 17.68 29.08 15.02
N THR A 254 18.03 28.01 15.74
CA THR A 254 17.83 26.58 15.45
C THR A 254 17.02 26.21 14.19
N GLY A 255 17.71 26.14 13.05
CA GLY A 255 17.98 24.87 12.38
C GLY A 255 16.91 24.26 11.47
N THR A 256 16.55 24.90 10.36
CA THR A 256 16.09 24.19 9.13
C THR A 256 16.60 24.88 7.85
N ASN A 257 17.86 25.31 7.82
CA ASN A 257 18.47 25.97 6.64
C ASN A 257 18.91 24.99 5.54
N GLY A 258 18.16 23.91 5.29
CA GLY A 258 18.65 22.78 4.48
C GLY A 258 17.83 22.42 3.26
N GLY A 259 16.81 23.22 2.89
CA GLY A 259 15.87 22.84 1.82
C GLY A 259 15.20 21.49 2.11
N LEU A 260 14.90 20.73 1.04
CA LEU A 260 14.30 19.40 1.16
C LEU A 260 15.19 18.44 1.95
N ALA A 261 16.51 18.46 1.76
CA ALA A 261 17.43 17.61 2.54
C ALA A 261 17.38 17.92 4.04
N GLY A 262 17.25 19.19 4.40
CA GLY A 262 17.05 19.62 5.79
C GLY A 262 15.71 19.15 6.34
N GLU A 263 14.65 19.27 5.56
CA GLU A 263 13.31 18.81 5.91
C GLU A 263 13.29 17.29 6.18
N LEU A 264 13.89 16.48 5.32
CA LEU A 264 13.96 15.02 5.49
C LEU A 264 14.71 14.58 6.76
N LYS A 265 15.59 15.43 7.30
CA LYS A 265 16.33 15.17 8.55
C LYS A 265 15.55 15.54 9.80
N ARG A 266 14.44 16.28 9.70
CA ARG A 266 13.62 16.63 10.86
C ARG A 266 13.14 15.37 11.57
N GLU A 267 13.29 15.36 12.88
CA GLU A 267 12.79 14.30 13.74
C GLU A 267 11.26 14.31 13.78
N VAL A 268 10.68 13.12 13.87
CA VAL A 268 9.24 12.91 13.97
C VAL A 268 8.96 11.81 15.00
N GLY A 269 7.93 12.01 15.82
CA GLY A 269 7.38 10.95 16.67
C GLY A 269 6.48 10.06 15.84
N LEU A 270 6.56 8.75 16.04
CA LEU A 270 5.67 7.78 15.41
C LEU A 270 4.80 7.12 16.46
N VAL A 271 3.51 7.00 16.13
CA VAL A 271 2.54 6.26 16.93
C VAL A 271 1.85 5.24 16.03
N ALA A 272 1.87 3.98 16.46
CA ALA A 272 1.17 2.88 15.83
C ALA A 272 0.70 1.87 16.89
N ILE A 273 -0.39 1.15 16.66
CA ILE A 273 -0.98 0.20 17.60
C ILE A 273 -0.92 -1.21 16.98
N THR A 274 -0.03 -2.08 17.44
CA THR A 274 0.02 -3.48 16.95
C THR A 274 0.66 -4.43 17.96
N PRO A 275 -0.08 -5.35 18.62
CA PRO A 275 -1.44 -5.19 19.14
C PRO A 275 -1.53 -4.14 20.27
N THR A 276 -0.39 -3.63 20.75
CA THR A 276 -0.28 -2.59 21.76
C THR A 276 0.25 -1.29 21.14
N ARG A 277 0.02 -0.16 21.81
CA ARG A 277 0.51 1.14 21.35
C ARG A 277 2.04 1.18 21.43
N GLN A 278 2.67 1.45 20.30
CA GLN A 278 4.09 1.64 20.11
C GLN A 278 4.37 3.12 19.83
N GLU A 279 5.35 3.67 20.53
CA GLU A 279 5.89 5.00 20.27
C GLU A 279 7.36 4.89 19.91
N MET A 280 7.80 5.55 18.85
CA MET A 280 9.21 5.55 18.46
C MET A 280 9.60 6.86 17.80
N LYS A 281 10.91 7.17 17.80
CA LYS A 281 11.45 8.31 17.07
C LYS A 281 11.90 7.89 15.68
N SER A 282 11.67 8.75 14.69
CA SER A 282 12.13 8.58 13.31
C SER A 282 12.49 9.94 12.71
N THR A 283 12.69 9.98 11.40
CA THR A 283 12.83 11.21 10.62
C THR A 283 11.87 11.20 9.44
N ILE A 284 11.53 12.38 8.91
CA ILE A 284 10.63 12.50 7.74
C ILE A 284 11.15 11.65 6.56
N GLY A 285 12.45 11.69 6.29
CA GLY A 285 13.05 10.89 5.20
C GLY A 285 12.94 9.38 5.41
N ARG A 286 13.08 8.90 6.65
CA ARG A 286 12.89 7.48 6.96
C ARG A 286 11.45 7.03 6.74
N GLU A 287 10.48 7.86 7.12
CA GLU A 287 9.06 7.55 6.94
C GLU A 287 8.63 7.62 5.48
N LEU A 288 9.12 8.60 4.71
CA LEU A 288 8.86 8.67 3.27
C LEU A 288 9.43 7.44 2.53
N TRP A 289 10.63 7.00 2.93
CA TRP A 289 11.22 5.76 2.43
C TRP A 289 10.38 4.54 2.80
N PHE A 290 9.90 4.45 4.05
CA PHE A 290 8.98 3.41 4.47
C PHE A 290 7.69 3.41 3.64
N CYS A 291 7.05 4.57 3.43
CA CYS A 291 5.86 4.71 2.58
C CYS A 291 6.12 4.16 1.18
N SER A 292 7.28 4.48 0.60
CA SER A 292 7.66 4.04 -0.74
C SER A 292 7.87 2.52 -0.82
N LEU A 293 8.56 1.93 0.16
CA LEU A 293 8.73 0.47 0.24
C LEU A 293 7.40 -0.26 0.45
N HIS A 294 6.54 0.30 1.30
CA HIS A 294 5.21 -0.25 1.55
C HIS A 294 4.32 -0.19 0.30
N ALA A 295 4.40 0.89 -0.48
CA ALA A 295 3.74 1.00 -1.77
C ALA A 295 4.24 -0.04 -2.76
N ILE A 296 5.55 -0.21 -2.91
CA ILE A 296 6.15 -1.25 -3.76
C ILE A 296 5.66 -2.64 -3.35
N HIS A 297 5.63 -2.94 -2.05
CA HIS A 297 5.13 -4.20 -1.52
C HIS A 297 3.68 -4.46 -1.96
N HIS A 298 2.77 -3.51 -1.74
CA HIS A 298 1.38 -3.67 -2.14
C HIS A 298 1.16 -3.67 -3.66
N PHE A 299 1.93 -2.89 -4.42
CA PHE A 299 1.85 -2.91 -5.88
C PHE A 299 2.33 -4.23 -6.47
N SER A 300 3.31 -4.89 -5.85
CA SER A 300 3.72 -6.23 -6.26
C SER A 300 2.60 -7.27 -6.08
N MET A 301 1.86 -7.21 -4.96
CA MET A 301 0.69 -8.07 -4.72
C MET A 301 -0.46 -7.74 -5.67
N LEU A 302 -0.75 -6.45 -5.85
CA LEU A 302 -1.76 -5.96 -6.79
C LEU A 302 -1.49 -6.46 -8.21
N ARG A 303 -0.23 -6.42 -8.65
CA ARG A 303 0.18 -6.91 -9.98
C ARG A 303 -0.22 -8.37 -10.17
N THR A 304 -0.02 -9.21 -9.16
CA THR A 304 -0.41 -10.63 -9.21
C THR A 304 -1.89 -10.78 -9.50
N ILE A 305 -2.75 -10.04 -8.80
CA ILE A 305 -4.21 -10.06 -9.00
C ILE A 305 -4.58 -9.53 -10.38
N ALA A 306 -4.05 -8.34 -10.74
CA ALA A 306 -4.40 -7.68 -11.99
C ALA A 306 -4.02 -8.51 -13.22
N VAL A 307 -2.79 -9.03 -13.26
CA VAL A 307 -2.31 -9.80 -14.42
C VAL A 307 -2.91 -11.20 -14.47
N HIS A 308 -2.87 -11.94 -13.36
CA HIS A 308 -3.19 -13.37 -13.38
C HIS A 308 -4.67 -13.69 -13.15
N GLU A 309 -5.45 -12.78 -12.59
CA GLU A 309 -6.88 -13.02 -12.33
C GLU A 309 -7.80 -12.11 -13.14
N LEU A 310 -7.40 -10.86 -13.37
CA LEU A 310 -8.20 -9.91 -14.15
C LEU A 310 -7.81 -9.85 -15.64
N GLY A 311 -6.71 -10.51 -16.03
CA GLY A 311 -6.21 -10.48 -17.40
C GLY A 311 -5.78 -9.07 -17.85
N ILE A 312 -5.31 -8.25 -16.92
CA ILE A 312 -4.87 -6.88 -17.17
C ILE A 312 -3.38 -6.88 -17.48
N ASP A 313 -3.01 -6.40 -18.65
CA ASP A 313 -1.61 -6.16 -19.00
C ASP A 313 -1.08 -4.93 -18.26
N LEU A 314 0.04 -5.10 -17.53
CA LEU A 314 0.69 -4.04 -16.77
C LEU A 314 2.15 -3.84 -17.21
N PRO A 315 2.66 -2.59 -17.23
CA PRO A 315 4.08 -2.30 -17.49
C PRO A 315 4.99 -3.12 -16.59
N VAL A 316 6.15 -3.58 -17.08
CA VAL A 316 7.04 -4.48 -16.32
C VAL A 316 7.60 -3.82 -15.05
N GLU A 317 7.65 -2.49 -15.03
CA GLU A 317 8.13 -1.64 -13.95
C GLU A 317 7.14 -1.58 -12.78
N PHE A 318 5.84 -1.72 -13.04
CA PHE A 318 4.82 -1.59 -12.00
C PHE A 318 4.96 -2.66 -10.91
N GLY A 319 5.06 -2.22 -9.65
CA GLY A 319 5.28 -3.11 -8.50
C GLY A 319 6.66 -3.77 -8.46
N THR A 320 7.60 -3.36 -9.31
CA THR A 320 8.99 -3.82 -9.27
C THR A 320 9.86 -2.79 -8.57
N ALA A 321 10.64 -3.22 -7.58
CA ALA A 321 11.58 -2.33 -6.90
C ALA A 321 12.64 -1.77 -7.88
N PRO A 322 13.05 -0.49 -7.74
CA PRO A 322 14.06 0.13 -8.62
C PRO A 322 15.38 -0.64 -8.68
N SER A 323 15.83 -1.21 -7.56
CA SER A 323 17.03 -2.05 -7.49
C SER A 323 16.95 -3.28 -8.40
N THR A 324 15.76 -3.90 -8.50
CA THR A 324 15.51 -5.04 -9.38
C THR A 324 15.55 -4.62 -10.85
N LEU A 325 15.06 -3.42 -11.19
CA LEU A 325 15.15 -2.88 -12.55
C LEU A 325 16.61 -2.63 -12.95
N LEU A 326 17.38 -1.96 -12.09
CA LEU A 326 18.82 -1.73 -12.31
C LEU A 326 19.61 -3.04 -12.45
N TYR A 327 19.29 -4.05 -11.64
CA TYR A 327 19.91 -5.38 -11.76
C TYR A 327 19.60 -6.04 -13.11
N ARG A 328 18.34 -5.96 -13.58
CA ARG A 328 17.93 -6.49 -14.88
C ARG A 328 18.64 -5.78 -16.03
N GLU A 329 18.78 -4.45 -15.97
CA GLU A 329 19.49 -3.67 -16.97
C GLU A 329 20.97 -4.02 -17.04
N ARG A 330 21.63 -4.13 -15.88
CA ARG A 330 23.03 -4.54 -15.79
C ARG A 330 23.27 -5.93 -16.40
N ASN A 331 22.35 -6.86 -16.17
CA ASN A 331 22.44 -8.22 -16.73
C ASN A 331 22.10 -8.28 -18.23
N LYS A 332 21.22 -7.42 -18.74
CA LYS A 332 20.98 -7.30 -20.18
C LYS A 332 22.22 -6.76 -20.90
N ALA A 333 22.89 -5.76 -20.32
CA ALA A 333 24.12 -5.18 -20.88
C ALA A 333 25.28 -6.19 -20.93
N SER A 334 25.46 -7.02 -19.88
CA SER A 334 26.49 -8.06 -19.87
C SER A 334 26.23 -9.18 -20.87
N THR A 335 24.97 -9.53 -21.12
CA THR A 335 24.59 -10.56 -22.09
C THR A 335 24.70 -10.06 -23.54
N ALA A 336 24.43 -8.78 -23.79
CA ALA A 336 24.55 -8.17 -25.11
C ALA A 336 26.02 -7.93 -25.54
N GLY A 337 26.93 -7.70 -24.59
CA GLY A 337 28.36 -7.44 -24.85
C GLY A 337 29.21 -8.67 -25.25
N GLY A 338 28.63 -9.88 -25.25
CA GLY A 338 29.33 -11.13 -25.58
C GLY A 338 29.50 -11.43 -27.08
N LYS A 339 28.91 -10.64 -27.99
CA LYS A 339 29.17 -10.73 -29.43
C LYS A 339 30.13 -9.61 -29.83
N GLY A 340 31.37 -9.98 -30.07
CA GLY A 340 32.51 -9.07 -30.21
C GLY A 340 32.31 -7.91 -31.18
N SER A 341 32.48 -6.70 -30.66
CA SER A 341 33.06 -5.58 -31.41
C SER A 341 33.76 -4.65 -30.43
N LYS A 342 35.05 -4.40 -30.66
CA LYS A 342 35.84 -3.41 -29.94
C LYS A 342 35.34 -2.02 -30.34
N THR A 343 34.46 -1.40 -29.54
CA THR A 343 34.16 0.03 -29.70
C THR A 343 33.93 0.69 -28.33
N GLN A 344 34.56 1.86 -28.18
CA GLN A 344 34.65 2.76 -27.02
C GLN A 344 33.38 2.89 -26.15
N ALA A 345 33.60 2.97 -24.84
CA ALA A 345 32.58 3.18 -23.81
C ALA A 345 31.95 4.59 -23.89
N PRO A 346 30.60 4.72 -23.84
CA PRO A 346 29.95 6.02 -23.66
C PRO A 346 29.71 6.32 -22.18
N THR A 347 29.97 7.57 -21.80
CA THR A 347 29.65 8.19 -20.52
C THR A 347 28.13 8.22 -20.30
N ILE A 348 27.64 7.53 -19.27
CA ILE A 348 26.23 7.59 -18.86
C ILE A 348 26.03 8.82 -17.98
N ARG A 349 25.24 9.78 -18.47
CA ARG A 349 24.68 10.90 -17.70
C ARG A 349 23.25 10.52 -17.28
N SER A 350 22.94 10.73 -16.01
CA SER A 350 21.72 10.35 -15.30
C SER A 350 20.44 10.94 -15.92
N LYS A 351 19.44 10.07 -16.08
CA LYS A 351 18.01 10.41 -16.03
C LYS A 351 17.34 9.35 -15.16
N LEU A 352 17.16 9.69 -13.89
CA LEU A 352 16.07 9.20 -13.07
C LEU A 352 15.22 10.43 -12.75
#